data_AF-A0ABD2VXT0-F1
#
_entry.id   AF-A0ABD2VXT0-F1
#
_cell.length_a   1.000
_cell.length_b   1.000
_cell.length_c   1.000
_cell.angle_alpha   90.00
_cell.angle_beta   90.00
_cell.angle_gamma   90.00
#
_symmetry.space_group_name_H-M   'P 1'
#
loop_
_entity.id
_entity.type
_entity.pdbx_description
1 polymer ?
#
loop_
_entity_poly.entity_id
_entity_poly.type
_entity_poly.pdbx_seq_one_letter_code
_entity_poly.pdbx_strand_id
1 'polypeptide(L)'
;MAPSSAALGAASVAVIAILLFTTGNSVQAANLDLLGSFARGGPVRGLTGSLKSAIGKTQEIAGSAVNKTTSAVASEVKSVKQGVSEVADTIGSTVDKTSEAVASTAEEAITSVKEKVDDFKEYVKDGLELNCLGFPKGPLTAALESILSSETKSDEVKFYFSTRRRPDYQAFSIANFTLRGSDFDIRRNTYVITHGFLSHGNEKWLADMKNSILNYENANVIVTDWQKGSNTFNYVSAAASTKIVGEAIASLLLKIKTQSPQGARRGRLHLIGHSLGAHISGRAAFVIKQNEKQDRSRGGAWIANRVTGLDPAQPCFQSKDPELKLTPDDAPYVDIIHTNARTLLFFGLGLSEQLGFTDFYPNGGKAQPGCVDIDTGFWKSLLIPANLIQEAICSHGRSYKYFTESIDNAVNNSCSFVGHRWNRLYENLENLIHPTCSDASCPEMGIHSIKTYPQNEGSYFVPTGDDSPHCHLKDTDKERIVKQITNDDISNLSRLAKELLPKG
;
A
#
# COMPACT_ATOMS: atom_id res chain seq x y z
N MET A 1 29.49 -46.17 15.72
CA MET A 1 28.06 -46.50 15.46
C MET A 1 27.22 -45.26 15.72
N ALA A 2 25.98 -45.18 15.21
CA ALA A 2 25.18 -43.94 15.17
C ALA A 2 24.80 -43.40 16.57
N PRO A 3 24.60 -42.08 16.70
CA PRO A 3 23.23 -41.49 16.65
C PRO A 3 23.22 -40.13 15.87
N SER A 4 22.17 -39.28 15.92
CA SER A 4 20.73 -39.46 15.62
C SER A 4 20.05 -38.09 15.49
N SER A 5 18.82 -38.04 14.96
CA SER A 5 17.83 -36.93 15.08
C SER A 5 18.19 -35.54 14.51
N ALA A 6 17.16 -34.73 14.22
CA ALA A 6 17.29 -33.40 13.58
C ALA A 6 16.22 -32.43 14.08
N ALA A 7 16.50 -31.11 14.06
CA ALA A 7 15.50 -30.04 13.96
C ALA A 7 16.12 -28.68 13.59
N LEU A 8 15.34 -27.86 12.89
CA LEU A 8 15.60 -26.55 12.28
C LEU A 8 16.08 -25.44 13.25
N GLY A 9 16.82 -24.44 12.73
CA GLY A 9 16.93 -23.12 13.37
C GLY A 9 17.99 -22.15 12.79
N ALA A 10 17.54 -20.99 12.30
CA ALA A 10 18.29 -19.74 12.11
C ALA A 10 19.58 -19.72 11.23
N ALA A 11 19.38 -19.49 9.93
CA ALA A 11 20.22 -18.60 9.11
C ALA A 11 19.27 -17.75 8.22
N SER A 12 19.52 -16.47 7.91
CA SER A 12 20.75 -15.68 8.07
C SER A 12 20.47 -14.31 8.69
N VAL A 13 21.37 -13.83 9.56
CA VAL A 13 21.42 -12.43 10.02
C VAL A 13 22.82 -11.88 9.76
N ALA A 14 22.99 -11.27 8.59
CA ALA A 14 24.17 -10.50 8.18
C ALA A 14 23.79 -9.59 6.99
N VAL A 15 24.59 -8.55 6.73
CA VAL A 15 24.44 -7.63 5.59
C VAL A 15 23.16 -6.76 5.61
N ILE A 16 23.04 -5.93 6.66
CA ILE A 16 22.69 -4.48 6.57
C ILE A 16 23.45 -3.83 7.74
N ALA A 17 24.69 -3.40 7.48
CA ALA A 17 25.61 -2.89 8.50
C ALA A 17 26.67 -1.89 7.97
N ILE A 18 26.50 -1.36 6.76
CA ILE A 18 27.23 -0.19 6.25
C ILE A 18 26.20 0.65 5.47
N LEU A 19 25.70 1.75 6.06
CA LEU A 19 25.18 2.97 5.39
C LEU A 19 24.60 4.01 6.39
N LEU A 20 25.26 4.20 7.53
CA LEU A 20 25.04 5.33 8.43
C LEU A 20 26.40 5.89 8.87
N PHE A 21 26.68 7.15 8.49
CA PHE A 21 27.65 8.12 9.06
C PHE A 21 28.27 9.04 7.96
N THR A 22 27.46 9.97 7.43
CA THR A 22 27.94 11.05 6.52
C THR A 22 27.29 12.41 6.81
N THR A 23 27.12 12.78 8.09
CA THR A 23 26.87 14.17 8.51
C THR A 23 27.62 14.49 9.82
N GLY A 24 28.19 15.70 9.95
CA GLY A 24 28.64 16.26 11.24
C GLY A 24 30.14 16.60 11.44
N ASN A 25 30.48 17.88 11.21
CA ASN A 25 31.37 18.77 11.99
C ASN A 25 32.80 18.38 12.43
N SER A 26 33.78 19.06 11.81
CA SER A 26 34.88 19.87 12.42
C SER A 26 35.34 19.70 13.89
N VAL A 27 36.65 19.52 14.10
CA VAL A 27 37.46 19.93 15.28
C VAL A 27 38.84 20.47 14.81
N GLN A 28 39.62 21.12 15.69
CA GLN A 28 40.74 22.05 15.40
C GLN A 28 42.05 21.71 16.17
N ALA A 29 43.13 22.46 15.91
CA ALA A 29 44.42 22.56 16.65
C ALA A 29 45.49 21.44 16.40
N ALA A 30 46.81 21.65 16.64
CA ALA A 30 47.53 22.73 17.34
C ALA A 30 48.93 23.10 16.73
N ASN A 31 49.62 24.08 17.33
CA ASN A 31 50.84 24.78 16.85
C ASN A 31 52.20 24.07 17.11
N LEU A 32 53.27 24.61 16.50
CA LEU A 32 54.48 25.03 17.25
C LEU A 32 55.23 26.21 16.56
N ASP A 33 56.11 26.88 17.31
CA ASP A 33 56.73 28.20 17.01
C ASP A 33 58.30 28.13 17.09
N LEU A 34 59.17 29.16 17.08
CA LEU A 34 59.13 30.62 17.27
C LEU A 34 60.47 31.30 16.78
N LEU A 35 60.51 32.64 16.66
CA LEU A 35 61.71 33.53 16.48
C LEU A 35 62.46 33.50 15.12
N GLY A 36 63.22 34.54 14.71
CA GLY A 36 63.52 35.85 15.34
C GLY A 36 64.26 36.83 14.40
N SER A 37 64.48 38.08 14.83
CA SER A 37 64.96 39.22 13.99
C SER A 37 66.18 39.95 14.59
N PHE A 38 66.95 40.75 13.82
CA PHE A 38 67.53 42.08 14.19
C PHE A 38 68.33 42.72 13.03
N ALA A 39 68.86 43.95 13.23
CA ALA A 39 68.80 45.01 12.22
C ALA A 39 69.84 46.16 12.35
N ARG A 40 69.90 47.01 11.29
CA ARG A 40 70.48 48.39 11.20
C ARG A 40 72.02 48.54 11.28
N GLY A 41 72.55 49.58 10.61
CA GLY A 41 73.92 50.09 10.85
C GLY A 41 74.48 50.94 9.71
N GLY A 42 74.87 52.19 10.00
CA GLY A 42 75.32 53.20 9.02
C GLY A 42 76.82 53.53 9.04
N PRO A 43 77.26 54.65 8.41
CA PRO A 43 78.56 54.71 7.72
C PRO A 43 79.59 55.73 8.27
N VAL A 44 80.86 55.57 7.88
CA VAL A 44 81.90 56.62 7.69
C VAL A 44 83.09 55.96 6.94
N ARG A 45 83.42 56.34 5.69
CA ARG A 45 84.38 57.38 5.26
C ARG A 45 85.82 57.23 5.78
N GLY A 46 86.80 57.11 4.86
CA GLY A 46 88.07 57.85 5.02
C GLY A 46 89.41 57.11 5.17
N LEU A 47 89.66 55.96 4.55
CA LEU A 47 91.03 55.40 4.44
C LEU A 47 91.35 54.89 3.02
N THR A 48 91.79 55.81 2.16
CA THR A 48 92.18 55.55 0.76
C THR A 48 93.64 55.07 0.68
N GLY A 49 93.83 53.84 0.21
CA GLY A 49 95.13 53.17 0.15
C GLY A 49 94.94 51.66 0.14
N SER A 50 95.22 51.01 1.28
CA SER A 50 95.12 49.56 1.47
C SER A 50 93.75 48.95 1.15
N LEU A 51 92.65 49.71 1.31
CA LEU A 51 91.29 49.19 1.12
C LEU A 51 91.03 48.70 -0.32
N LYS A 52 91.63 49.31 -1.35
CA LYS A 52 91.50 48.84 -2.74
C LYS A 52 92.14 47.46 -2.97
N SER A 53 93.20 47.12 -2.24
CA SER A 53 93.84 45.79 -2.32
C SER A 53 93.01 44.72 -1.61
N ALA A 54 92.43 45.04 -0.45
CA ALA A 54 91.53 44.14 0.28
C ALA A 54 90.23 43.85 -0.49
N ILE A 55 89.60 44.89 -1.07
CA ILE A 55 88.35 44.76 -1.85
C ILE A 55 88.56 43.82 -3.05
N GLY A 56 89.67 43.93 -3.78
CA GLY A 56 89.97 43.04 -4.91
C GLY A 56 89.93 41.55 -4.55
N LYS A 57 90.67 41.15 -3.50
CA LYS A 57 90.65 39.76 -3.01
C LYS A 57 89.28 39.33 -2.46
N THR A 58 88.53 40.24 -1.85
CA THR A 58 87.19 39.92 -1.33
C THR A 58 86.17 39.69 -2.46
N GLN A 59 86.23 40.48 -3.54
CA GLN A 59 85.37 40.29 -4.70
C GLN A 59 85.70 39.00 -5.46
N GLU A 60 86.98 38.64 -5.57
CA GLU A 60 87.42 37.39 -6.23
C GLU A 60 86.95 36.15 -5.46
N ILE A 61 87.09 36.14 -4.12
CA ILE A 61 86.59 35.07 -3.25
C ILE A 61 85.06 35.00 -3.28
N ALA A 62 84.36 36.14 -3.22
CA ALA A 62 82.90 36.19 -3.29
C ALA A 62 82.37 35.66 -4.65
N GLY A 63 83.00 36.04 -5.77
CA GLY A 63 82.65 35.53 -7.09
C GLY A 63 82.86 34.02 -7.23
N SER A 64 83.96 33.48 -6.66
CA SER A 64 84.23 32.05 -6.63
C SER A 64 83.20 31.28 -5.80
N ALA A 65 82.82 31.80 -4.63
CA ALA A 65 81.80 31.21 -3.77
C ALA A 65 80.41 31.23 -4.44
N VAL A 66 79.97 32.39 -4.94
CA VAL A 66 78.67 32.55 -5.61
C VAL A 66 78.57 31.66 -6.85
N ASN A 67 79.63 31.53 -7.66
CA ASN A 67 79.60 30.63 -8.81
C ASN A 67 79.54 29.15 -8.41
N LYS A 68 80.19 28.73 -7.31
CA LYS A 68 80.06 27.36 -6.77
C LYS A 68 78.66 27.08 -6.23
N THR A 69 78.09 27.99 -5.44
CA THR A 69 76.72 27.83 -4.93
C THR A 69 75.68 27.86 -6.06
N THR A 70 75.84 28.75 -7.05
CA THR A 70 74.92 28.86 -8.19
C THR A 70 75.00 27.64 -9.10
N SER A 71 76.19 27.04 -9.30
CA SER A 71 76.33 25.81 -10.10
C SER A 71 75.83 24.55 -9.37
N ALA A 72 76.01 24.45 -8.04
CA ALA A 72 75.39 23.41 -7.23
C ALA A 72 73.86 23.52 -7.24
N VAL A 73 73.31 24.70 -6.92
CA VAL A 73 71.85 24.93 -6.96
C VAL A 73 71.30 24.72 -8.37
N ALA A 74 72.03 25.06 -9.44
CA ALA A 74 71.60 24.77 -10.80
C ALA A 74 71.61 23.26 -11.15
N SER A 75 72.55 22.47 -10.60
CA SER A 75 72.55 21.02 -10.81
C SER A 75 71.44 20.33 -10.01
N GLU A 76 71.18 20.76 -8.77
CA GLU A 76 70.09 20.24 -7.94
C GLU A 76 68.73 20.68 -8.49
N VAL A 77 68.55 21.93 -8.94
CA VAL A 77 67.33 22.36 -9.65
C VAL A 77 67.13 21.60 -10.96
N LYS A 78 68.21 21.21 -11.67
CA LYS A 78 68.10 20.36 -12.86
C LYS A 78 67.70 18.93 -12.50
N SER A 79 68.29 18.36 -11.44
CA SER A 79 67.92 17.03 -10.92
C SER A 79 66.48 16.99 -10.43
N VAL A 80 66.04 17.99 -9.66
CA VAL A 80 64.65 18.13 -9.20
C VAL A 80 63.70 18.36 -10.37
N LYS A 81 64.05 19.16 -11.39
CA LYS A 81 63.21 19.29 -12.60
C LYS A 81 63.11 17.98 -13.39
N GLN A 82 64.19 17.21 -13.47
CA GLN A 82 64.17 15.91 -14.13
C GLN A 82 63.32 14.89 -13.34
N GLY A 83 63.51 14.80 -12.03
CA GLY A 83 62.67 13.96 -11.16
C GLY A 83 61.21 14.39 -11.13
N VAL A 84 60.90 15.69 -11.24
CA VAL A 84 59.53 16.21 -11.40
C VAL A 84 58.96 15.87 -12.78
N SER A 85 59.78 15.83 -13.85
CA SER A 85 59.34 15.28 -15.15
C SER A 85 59.05 13.79 -15.03
N GLU A 86 60.00 12.99 -14.56
CA GLU A 86 59.85 11.53 -14.43
C GLU A 86 58.66 11.16 -13.51
N VAL A 87 58.39 11.94 -12.46
CA VAL A 87 57.19 11.82 -11.62
C VAL A 87 55.93 12.31 -12.35
N ALA A 88 55.98 13.39 -13.14
CA ALA A 88 54.83 13.85 -13.94
C ALA A 88 54.50 12.89 -15.11
N ASP A 89 55.49 12.24 -15.70
CA ASP A 89 55.36 11.22 -16.75
C ASP A 89 54.87 9.88 -16.15
N THR A 90 55.29 9.56 -14.93
CA THR A 90 54.77 8.41 -14.15
C THR A 90 53.34 8.67 -13.67
N ILE A 91 53.03 9.87 -13.16
CA ILE A 91 51.66 10.27 -12.79
C ILE A 91 50.80 10.33 -14.05
N GLY A 92 51.28 10.92 -15.14
CA GLY A 92 50.61 10.98 -16.44
C GLY A 92 50.25 9.59 -16.93
N SER A 93 51.23 8.72 -17.15
CA SER A 93 50.97 7.34 -17.59
C SER A 93 50.21 6.46 -16.58
N THR A 94 50.15 6.84 -15.30
CA THR A 94 49.27 6.20 -14.30
C THR A 94 47.86 6.76 -14.36
N VAL A 95 47.68 8.06 -14.57
CA VAL A 95 46.38 8.73 -14.78
C VAL A 95 45.79 8.32 -16.11
N ASP A 96 46.58 8.17 -17.17
CA ASP A 96 46.14 7.67 -18.47
C ASP A 96 45.72 6.21 -18.36
N LYS A 97 46.53 5.32 -17.75
CA LYS A 97 46.11 3.92 -17.50
C LYS A 97 44.92 3.81 -16.56
N THR A 98 44.80 4.69 -15.57
CA THR A 98 43.63 4.73 -14.68
C THR A 98 42.42 5.33 -15.42
N SER A 99 42.63 6.25 -16.36
CA SER A 99 41.59 6.82 -17.22
C SER A 99 41.12 5.81 -18.26
N GLU A 100 42.01 5.04 -18.87
CA GLU A 100 41.69 3.92 -19.76
C GLU A 100 41.01 2.78 -18.99
N ALA A 101 41.48 2.44 -17.79
CA ALA A 101 40.86 1.42 -16.95
C ALA A 101 39.50 1.88 -16.37
N VAL A 102 39.35 3.14 -16.00
CA VAL A 102 38.07 3.73 -15.55
C VAL A 102 37.14 3.97 -16.74
N ALA A 103 37.64 4.31 -17.92
CA ALA A 103 36.83 4.40 -19.14
C ALA A 103 36.39 3.00 -19.60
N SER A 104 37.26 1.99 -19.57
CA SER A 104 36.90 0.59 -19.81
C SER A 104 35.89 0.10 -18.77
N THR A 105 36.14 0.31 -17.47
CA THR A 105 35.19 -0.08 -16.40
C THR A 105 33.89 0.72 -16.51
N ALA A 106 33.93 1.98 -16.93
CA ALA A 106 32.74 2.81 -17.14
C ALA A 106 32.01 2.44 -18.43
N GLU A 107 32.69 2.03 -19.51
CA GLU A 107 32.05 1.53 -20.72
C GLU A 107 31.50 0.13 -20.52
N GLU A 108 32.14 -0.74 -19.74
CA GLU A 108 31.58 -2.03 -19.30
C GLU A 108 30.41 -1.82 -18.34
N ALA A 109 30.48 -0.87 -17.41
CA ALA A 109 29.36 -0.54 -16.52
C ALA A 109 28.22 0.14 -17.26
N ILE A 110 28.50 1.08 -18.18
CA ILE A 110 27.50 1.73 -19.04
C ILE A 110 26.95 0.74 -20.07
N THR A 111 27.73 -0.24 -20.54
CA THR A 111 27.22 -1.31 -21.41
C THR A 111 26.37 -2.28 -20.61
N SER A 112 26.79 -2.75 -19.44
CA SER A 112 25.95 -3.59 -18.58
C SER A 112 24.71 -2.86 -18.04
N VAL A 113 24.77 -1.54 -17.86
CA VAL A 113 23.60 -0.70 -17.55
C VAL A 113 22.76 -0.46 -18.79
N LYS A 114 23.33 -0.26 -19.99
CA LYS A 114 22.57 -0.19 -21.25
C LYS A 114 21.88 -1.50 -21.55
N GLU A 115 22.56 -2.65 -21.48
CA GLU A 115 21.99 -3.99 -21.57
C GLU A 115 20.85 -4.16 -20.57
N LYS A 116 21.05 -3.84 -19.28
CA LYS A 116 19.95 -3.91 -18.29
C LYS A 116 18.83 -2.91 -18.54
N VAL A 117 19.12 -1.75 -19.14
CA VAL A 117 18.13 -0.72 -19.51
C VAL A 117 17.43 -1.05 -20.83
N ASP A 118 18.06 -1.81 -21.71
CA ASP A 118 17.55 -2.24 -23.01
C ASP A 118 16.77 -3.55 -22.86
N ASP A 119 17.23 -4.50 -22.04
CA ASP A 119 16.42 -5.57 -21.42
C ASP A 119 15.18 -4.97 -20.75
N PHE A 120 15.36 -3.95 -19.89
CA PHE A 120 14.24 -3.30 -19.22
C PHE A 120 13.32 -2.54 -20.20
N LYS A 121 13.85 -1.98 -21.31
CA LYS A 121 13.02 -1.40 -22.39
C LYS A 121 12.31 -2.49 -23.20
N GLU A 122 12.88 -3.69 -23.37
CA GLU A 122 12.26 -4.82 -24.08
C GLU A 122 11.13 -5.41 -23.23
N TYR A 123 11.43 -5.68 -21.95
CA TYR A 123 10.50 -6.01 -20.88
C TYR A 123 9.37 -4.98 -20.66
N VAL A 124 9.61 -3.70 -20.99
CA VAL A 124 8.59 -2.63 -20.99
C VAL A 124 7.92 -2.42 -22.36
N LYS A 125 8.55 -2.82 -23.48
CA LYS A 125 8.01 -2.75 -24.85
C LYS A 125 6.87 -3.76 -25.05
N ASP A 126 7.05 -4.99 -24.58
CA ASP A 126 6.05 -6.07 -24.71
C ASP A 126 4.77 -5.79 -23.90
N GLY A 127 4.79 -4.73 -23.08
CA GLY A 127 3.75 -4.43 -22.11
C GLY A 127 3.99 -5.27 -20.86
N LEU A 128 4.25 -4.59 -19.74
CA LEU A 128 4.57 -5.25 -18.46
C LEU A 128 3.34 -5.98 -17.91
N GLU A 129 3.08 -7.19 -18.40
CA GLU A 129 2.02 -8.05 -17.89
C GLU A 129 2.31 -8.39 -16.43
N LEU A 130 1.51 -7.81 -15.52
CA LEU A 130 1.54 -8.19 -14.12
C LEU A 130 0.73 -9.48 -13.90
N ASN A 131 1.17 -10.29 -12.94
CA ASN A 131 0.40 -11.39 -12.39
C ASN A 131 -0.69 -10.86 -11.45
N CYS A 132 -1.50 -11.77 -10.91
CA CYS A 132 -2.64 -11.39 -10.08
C CYS A 132 -2.24 -10.66 -8.78
N LEU A 133 -1.00 -10.84 -8.31
CA LEU A 133 -0.42 -10.17 -7.13
C LEU A 133 0.27 -8.82 -7.47
N GLY A 134 0.23 -8.36 -8.72
CA GLY A 134 0.88 -7.12 -9.14
C GLY A 134 2.40 -7.20 -9.35
N PHE A 135 2.98 -8.40 -9.33
CA PHE A 135 4.37 -8.63 -9.74
C PHE A 135 4.44 -8.95 -11.24
N PRO A 136 5.49 -8.57 -11.99
CA PRO A 136 5.62 -8.95 -13.39
C PRO A 136 5.57 -10.48 -13.60
N LYS A 137 4.90 -10.92 -14.68
CA LYS A 137 4.92 -12.33 -15.09
C LYS A 137 6.33 -12.73 -15.54
N GLY A 138 6.70 -13.98 -15.24
CA GLY A 138 7.99 -14.57 -15.59
C GLY A 138 8.14 -15.96 -14.95
N PRO A 139 9.21 -16.71 -15.26
CA PRO A 139 9.36 -18.09 -14.76
C PRO A 139 9.43 -18.17 -13.22
N LEU A 140 10.02 -17.15 -12.56
CA LEU A 140 10.11 -17.08 -11.10
C LEU A 140 8.73 -16.84 -10.44
N THR A 141 7.92 -15.92 -10.98
CA THR A 141 6.56 -15.66 -10.46
C THR A 141 5.60 -16.78 -10.83
N ALA A 142 5.70 -17.37 -12.01
CA ALA A 142 4.92 -18.56 -12.37
C ALA A 142 5.24 -19.78 -11.47
N ALA A 143 6.50 -19.98 -11.09
CA ALA A 143 6.88 -21.01 -10.10
C ALA A 143 6.31 -20.69 -8.71
N LEU A 144 6.37 -19.42 -8.28
CA LEU A 144 5.75 -18.96 -7.03
C LEU A 144 4.22 -19.18 -7.05
N GLU A 145 3.54 -18.82 -8.13
CA GLU A 145 2.10 -19.01 -8.35
C GLU A 145 1.71 -20.49 -8.37
N SER A 146 2.55 -21.37 -8.93
CA SER A 146 2.36 -22.82 -8.91
C SER A 146 2.51 -23.43 -7.50
N ILE A 147 3.35 -22.83 -6.65
CA ILE A 147 3.44 -23.19 -5.22
C ILE A 147 2.26 -22.59 -4.44
N LEU A 148 1.78 -21.41 -4.83
CA LEU A 148 0.66 -20.70 -4.22
C LEU A 148 -0.74 -21.16 -4.72
N SER A 149 -0.84 -22.02 -5.73
CA SER A 149 -2.11 -22.56 -6.22
C SER A 149 -2.59 -23.83 -5.48
N SER A 150 -1.90 -24.21 -4.40
CA SER A 150 -2.20 -25.39 -3.57
C SER A 150 -3.67 -25.51 -3.14
N GLU A 151 -4.17 -26.76 -3.08
CA GLU A 151 -5.55 -27.12 -2.71
C GLU A 151 -6.08 -26.34 -1.50
N THR A 152 -7.22 -25.68 -1.69
CA THR A 152 -7.87 -24.87 -0.67
C THR A 152 -8.67 -25.75 0.30
N LYS A 153 -8.50 -25.58 1.62
CA LYS A 153 -9.42 -26.16 2.62
C LYS A 153 -10.66 -25.28 2.82
N SER A 154 -11.23 -24.82 1.71
CA SER A 154 -12.32 -23.81 1.67
C SER A 154 -13.71 -24.44 1.64
N ASP A 155 -13.79 -25.76 1.60
CA ASP A 155 -14.99 -26.59 1.77
C ASP A 155 -15.49 -26.61 3.23
N GLU A 156 -14.59 -26.47 4.21
CA GLU A 156 -14.89 -26.34 5.65
C GLU A 156 -15.55 -24.99 6.05
N VAL A 157 -16.55 -24.51 5.30
CA VAL A 157 -17.31 -23.29 5.64
C VAL A 157 -18.30 -23.57 6.78
N LYS A 158 -18.24 -22.73 7.82
CA LYS A 158 -19.21 -22.72 8.92
C LYS A 158 -20.10 -21.49 8.85
N PHE A 159 -21.30 -21.60 9.39
CA PHE A 159 -22.27 -20.52 9.43
C PHE A 159 -22.77 -20.31 10.85
N TYR A 160 -22.58 -19.11 11.39
CA TYR A 160 -23.11 -18.73 12.70
C TYR A 160 -24.40 -17.93 12.53
N PHE A 161 -25.52 -18.44 13.04
CA PHE A 161 -26.84 -17.84 12.88
C PHE A 161 -27.37 -17.25 14.19
N SER A 162 -27.92 -16.05 14.11
CA SER A 162 -28.48 -15.30 15.24
C SER A 162 -29.75 -14.52 14.85
N THR A 163 -30.60 -14.27 15.85
CA THR A 163 -31.81 -13.43 15.75
C THR A 163 -31.97 -12.59 17.01
N ARG A 164 -32.91 -11.63 17.02
CA ARG A 164 -33.22 -10.85 18.24
C ARG A 164 -33.68 -11.72 19.42
N ARG A 165 -34.20 -12.93 19.16
CA ARG A 165 -34.60 -13.92 20.20
C ARG A 165 -33.45 -14.83 20.65
N ARG A 166 -32.41 -14.99 19.82
CA ARG A 166 -31.21 -15.77 20.09
C ARG A 166 -29.99 -15.03 19.50
N PRO A 167 -29.46 -14.02 20.22
CA PRO A 167 -28.41 -13.14 19.70
C PRO A 167 -27.05 -13.82 19.66
N ASP A 168 -26.86 -14.92 20.39
CA ASP A 168 -25.65 -15.74 20.38
C ASP A 168 -25.49 -16.50 19.05
N TYR A 169 -24.27 -16.91 18.75
CA TYR A 169 -23.94 -17.70 17.57
C TYR A 169 -24.42 -19.15 17.70
N GLN A 170 -25.47 -19.51 16.96
CA GLN A 170 -25.84 -20.91 16.73
C GLN A 170 -25.08 -21.42 15.49
N ALA A 171 -24.14 -22.34 15.68
CA ALA A 171 -23.30 -22.85 14.59
C ALA A 171 -24.03 -23.94 13.76
N PHE A 172 -23.98 -23.80 12.43
CA PHE A 172 -24.53 -24.76 11.47
C PHE A 172 -23.55 -25.05 10.34
N SER A 173 -23.65 -26.26 9.78
CA SER A 173 -23.10 -26.63 8.47
C SER A 173 -24.24 -26.75 7.44
N ILE A 174 -23.91 -26.67 6.15
CA ILE A 174 -24.91 -26.83 5.08
C ILE A 174 -25.62 -28.19 5.20
N ALA A 175 -24.89 -29.26 5.53
CA ALA A 175 -25.45 -30.59 5.76
C ALA A 175 -26.48 -30.61 6.91
N ASN A 176 -26.14 -30.01 8.05
CA ASN A 176 -26.93 -30.13 9.29
C ASN A 176 -28.01 -29.05 9.45
N PHE A 177 -28.04 -28.02 8.60
CA PHE A 177 -29.03 -26.94 8.71
C PHE A 177 -30.48 -27.47 8.56
N THR A 178 -31.33 -27.12 9.53
CA THR A 178 -32.79 -27.31 9.46
C THR A 178 -33.54 -26.09 9.99
N LEU A 179 -34.64 -25.72 9.33
CA LEU A 179 -35.55 -24.67 9.83
C LEU A 179 -36.15 -25.02 11.20
N ARG A 180 -36.49 -26.29 11.43
CA ARG A 180 -37.06 -26.74 12.73
C ARG A 180 -36.08 -26.64 13.90
N GLY A 181 -34.77 -26.64 13.65
CA GLY A 181 -33.73 -26.52 14.68
C GLY A 181 -33.32 -25.09 15.01
N SER A 182 -33.85 -24.08 14.32
CA SER A 182 -33.39 -22.68 14.40
C SER A 182 -34.55 -21.70 14.64
N ASP A 183 -34.23 -20.44 14.95
CA ASP A 183 -35.21 -19.33 14.96
C ASP A 183 -35.38 -18.68 13.57
N PHE A 184 -34.97 -19.36 12.49
CA PHE A 184 -35.00 -18.79 11.14
C PHE A 184 -36.43 -18.66 10.61
N ASP A 185 -36.80 -17.44 10.23
CA ASP A 185 -38.09 -17.16 9.60
C ASP A 185 -37.86 -16.52 8.23
N ILE A 186 -38.21 -17.25 7.17
CA ILE A 186 -38.05 -16.83 5.76
C ILE A 186 -38.73 -15.49 5.45
N ARG A 187 -39.68 -15.03 6.27
CA ARG A 187 -40.42 -13.77 6.10
C ARG A 187 -39.64 -12.55 6.57
N ARG A 188 -38.62 -12.72 7.43
CA ARG A 188 -37.71 -11.67 7.93
C ARG A 188 -36.64 -11.36 6.87
N ASN A 189 -36.14 -10.13 6.84
CA ASN A 189 -34.94 -9.82 6.06
C ASN A 189 -33.77 -10.64 6.59
N THR A 190 -32.90 -11.08 5.69
CA THR A 190 -31.76 -11.95 6.02
C THR A 190 -30.47 -11.32 5.53
N TYR A 191 -29.60 -11.03 6.50
CA TYR A 191 -28.29 -10.45 6.27
C TYR A 191 -27.23 -11.55 6.37
N VAL A 192 -26.32 -11.62 5.39
CA VAL A 192 -25.17 -12.52 5.40
C VAL A 192 -23.90 -11.68 5.47
N ILE A 193 -23.14 -11.78 6.56
CA ILE A 193 -21.91 -11.03 6.78
C ILE A 193 -20.71 -11.95 6.53
N THR A 194 -19.80 -11.56 5.65
CA THR A 194 -18.63 -12.36 5.24
C THR A 194 -17.34 -11.59 5.44
N HIS A 195 -16.37 -12.20 6.13
CA HIS A 195 -15.06 -11.61 6.42
C HIS A 195 -14.03 -11.77 5.29
N GLY A 196 -12.91 -11.07 5.42
CA GLY A 196 -11.80 -11.07 4.47
C GLY A 196 -10.71 -12.12 4.71
N PHE A 197 -9.55 -11.86 4.11
CA PHE A 197 -8.27 -12.54 4.32
C PHE A 197 -7.77 -12.41 5.76
N LEU A 198 -7.00 -13.40 6.25
CA LEU A 198 -6.40 -13.43 7.61
C LEU A 198 -7.39 -13.09 8.74
N SER A 199 -8.62 -13.59 8.63
CA SER A 199 -9.75 -13.26 9.52
C SER A 199 -10.61 -14.51 9.78
N HIS A 200 -11.51 -14.45 10.77
CA HIS A 200 -12.38 -15.57 11.15
C HIS A 200 -13.77 -15.14 11.62
N GLY A 201 -14.76 -16.05 11.61
CA GLY A 201 -16.15 -15.73 11.95
C GLY A 201 -16.45 -15.24 13.39
N ASN A 202 -15.46 -15.32 14.28
CA ASN A 202 -15.55 -14.86 15.67
C ASN A 202 -14.87 -13.50 15.91
N GLU A 203 -14.49 -12.79 14.86
CA GLU A 203 -13.98 -11.42 14.96
C GLU A 203 -14.96 -10.46 15.64
N LYS A 204 -14.45 -9.51 16.42
CA LYS A 204 -15.30 -8.57 17.19
C LYS A 204 -16.23 -7.78 16.27
N TRP A 205 -15.72 -7.30 15.13
CA TRP A 205 -16.48 -6.47 14.20
C TRP A 205 -17.68 -7.21 13.56
N LEU A 206 -17.59 -8.54 13.39
CA LEU A 206 -18.71 -9.37 12.92
C LEU A 206 -19.80 -9.45 13.99
N ALA A 207 -19.41 -9.64 15.25
CA ALA A 207 -20.34 -9.66 16.37
C ALA A 207 -21.00 -8.30 16.61
N ASP A 208 -20.24 -7.20 16.47
CA ASP A 208 -20.72 -5.81 16.55
C ASP A 208 -21.74 -5.52 15.43
N MET A 209 -21.38 -5.76 14.16
CA MET A 209 -22.29 -5.54 13.03
C MET A 209 -23.55 -6.41 13.13
N LYS A 210 -23.41 -7.67 13.54
CA LYS A 210 -24.54 -8.57 13.82
C LYS A 210 -25.45 -8.03 14.92
N ASN A 211 -24.90 -7.50 16.02
CA ASN A 211 -25.69 -6.89 17.10
C ASN A 211 -26.44 -5.64 16.57
N SER A 212 -25.76 -4.79 15.82
CA SER A 212 -26.30 -3.55 15.24
C SER A 212 -27.50 -3.84 14.32
N ILE A 213 -27.36 -4.82 13.41
CA ILE A 213 -28.46 -5.27 12.53
C ILE A 213 -29.64 -5.84 13.33
N LEU A 214 -29.37 -6.62 14.39
CA LEU A 214 -30.42 -7.18 15.25
C LEU A 214 -31.11 -6.13 16.12
N ASN A 215 -30.47 -5.01 16.42
CA ASN A 215 -31.09 -3.83 17.05
C ASN A 215 -31.94 -3.07 16.03
N TYR A 216 -31.43 -2.85 14.82
CA TYR A 216 -32.07 -2.13 13.73
C TYR A 216 -33.39 -2.75 13.26
N GLU A 217 -33.42 -4.05 12.96
CA GLU A 217 -34.68 -4.73 12.63
C GLU A 217 -34.77 -6.17 13.17
N ASN A 218 -35.95 -6.77 13.06
CA ASN A 218 -36.17 -8.17 13.43
C ASN A 218 -35.71 -9.11 12.30
N ALA A 219 -34.39 -9.15 12.10
CA ALA A 219 -33.73 -9.90 11.04
C ALA A 219 -33.40 -11.36 11.40
N ASN A 220 -33.09 -12.12 10.36
CA ASN A 220 -32.17 -13.24 10.41
C ASN A 220 -30.74 -12.69 10.13
N VAL A 221 -29.74 -13.04 10.93
CA VAL A 221 -28.33 -12.71 10.62
C VAL A 221 -27.51 -13.99 10.56
N ILE A 222 -26.72 -14.14 9.50
CA ILE A 222 -25.79 -15.24 9.26
C ILE A 222 -24.40 -14.65 9.11
N VAL A 223 -23.44 -15.12 9.90
CA VAL A 223 -22.01 -14.83 9.72
C VAL A 223 -21.35 -16.03 9.05
N THR A 224 -20.67 -15.80 7.92
CA THR A 224 -19.91 -16.80 7.18
C THR A 224 -18.50 -16.89 7.76
N ASP A 225 -18.14 -18.05 8.31
CA ASP A 225 -16.81 -18.35 8.83
C ASP A 225 -16.07 -19.28 7.87
N TRP A 226 -15.09 -18.71 7.16
CA TRP A 226 -14.27 -19.43 6.18
C TRP A 226 -12.78 -19.37 6.53
N GLN A 227 -12.46 -19.25 7.83
CA GLN A 227 -11.10 -19.17 8.37
C GLN A 227 -10.12 -20.23 7.82
N LYS A 228 -10.62 -21.42 7.42
CA LYS A 228 -9.82 -22.50 6.83
C LYS A 228 -9.26 -22.19 5.44
N GLY A 229 -9.91 -21.32 4.67
CA GLY A 229 -9.44 -20.83 3.37
C GLY A 229 -8.81 -19.43 3.41
N SER A 230 -9.10 -18.63 4.44
CA SER A 230 -8.66 -17.22 4.57
C SER A 230 -7.48 -17.01 5.51
N ASN A 231 -7.36 -17.80 6.59
CA ASN A 231 -6.26 -17.66 7.54
C ASN A 231 -5.05 -18.49 7.09
N THR A 232 -4.44 -18.04 6.00
CA THR A 232 -3.28 -18.64 5.35
C THR A 232 -2.35 -17.54 4.85
N PHE A 233 -1.04 -17.78 4.86
CA PHE A 233 -0.08 -16.85 4.23
C PHE A 233 -0.18 -16.87 2.69
N ASN A 234 -0.87 -17.86 2.12
CA ASN A 234 -1.08 -18.01 0.69
C ASN A 234 -2.31 -17.23 0.22
N TYR A 235 -2.11 -15.96 -0.15
CA TYR A 235 -3.19 -15.10 -0.65
C TYR A 235 -3.84 -15.64 -1.94
N VAL A 236 -3.09 -16.25 -2.86
CA VAL A 236 -3.66 -16.75 -4.15
C VAL A 236 -4.66 -17.89 -3.90
N SER A 237 -4.32 -18.82 -2.99
CA SER A 237 -5.24 -19.87 -2.53
C SER A 237 -6.46 -19.28 -1.80
N ALA A 238 -6.29 -18.23 -0.99
CA ALA A 238 -7.41 -17.51 -0.37
C ALA A 238 -8.31 -16.76 -1.38
N ALA A 239 -7.73 -16.19 -2.44
CA ALA A 239 -8.48 -15.54 -3.52
C ALA A 239 -9.25 -16.58 -4.35
N ALA A 240 -8.63 -17.71 -4.70
CA ALA A 240 -9.31 -18.83 -5.38
C ALA A 240 -10.44 -19.43 -4.53
N SER A 241 -10.26 -19.50 -3.21
CA SER A 241 -11.28 -19.96 -2.25
C SER A 241 -12.57 -19.12 -2.30
N THR A 242 -12.52 -17.87 -2.75
CA THR A 242 -13.71 -16.99 -2.77
C THR A 242 -14.86 -17.58 -3.59
N LYS A 243 -14.54 -18.27 -4.69
CA LYS A 243 -15.52 -18.97 -5.53
C LYS A 243 -16.27 -20.06 -4.76
N ILE A 244 -15.52 -20.90 -4.05
CA ILE A 244 -16.02 -22.06 -3.31
C ILE A 244 -16.88 -21.60 -2.13
N VAL A 245 -16.42 -20.58 -1.38
CA VAL A 245 -17.20 -20.02 -0.25
C VAL A 245 -18.47 -19.31 -0.72
N GLY A 246 -18.44 -18.63 -1.87
CA GLY A 246 -19.65 -18.05 -2.49
C GLY A 246 -20.68 -19.12 -2.89
N GLU A 247 -20.21 -20.21 -3.49
CA GLU A 247 -21.04 -21.37 -3.84
C GLU A 247 -21.57 -22.10 -2.59
N ALA A 248 -20.84 -22.08 -1.47
CA ALA A 248 -21.29 -22.58 -0.17
C ALA A 248 -22.41 -21.71 0.45
N ILE A 249 -22.28 -20.38 0.43
CA ILE A 249 -23.35 -19.45 0.87
C ILE A 249 -24.60 -19.65 0.02
N ALA A 250 -24.46 -19.69 -1.31
CA ALA A 250 -25.57 -19.93 -2.22
C ALA A 250 -26.26 -21.27 -1.93
N SER A 251 -25.49 -22.33 -1.70
CA SER A 251 -26.02 -23.66 -1.35
C SER A 251 -26.82 -23.66 -0.04
N LEU A 252 -26.36 -22.93 0.99
CA LEU A 252 -27.11 -22.76 2.23
C LEU A 252 -28.44 -22.04 2.00
N LEU A 253 -28.43 -20.93 1.26
CA LEU A 253 -29.64 -20.13 0.98
C LEU A 253 -30.64 -20.89 0.11
N LEU A 254 -30.19 -21.64 -0.90
CA LEU A 254 -31.04 -22.52 -1.71
C LEU A 254 -31.63 -23.68 -0.87
N LYS A 255 -30.88 -24.22 0.10
CA LYS A 255 -31.42 -25.19 1.07
C LYS A 255 -32.47 -24.58 2.00
N ILE A 256 -32.25 -23.36 2.50
CA ILE A 256 -33.22 -22.58 3.28
C ILE A 256 -34.50 -22.34 2.49
N LYS A 257 -34.40 -21.89 1.22
CA LYS A 257 -35.53 -21.72 0.30
C LYS A 257 -36.30 -23.04 0.14
N THR A 258 -35.59 -24.14 -0.07
CA THR A 258 -36.18 -25.47 -0.35
C THR A 258 -36.86 -26.10 0.87
N GLN A 259 -36.40 -25.81 2.10
CA GLN A 259 -37.09 -26.24 3.33
C GLN A 259 -38.28 -25.34 3.71
N SER A 260 -38.36 -24.13 3.15
CA SER A 260 -39.41 -23.17 3.50
C SER A 260 -40.77 -23.56 2.88
N PRO A 261 -41.91 -23.22 3.51
CA PRO A 261 -43.23 -23.52 2.93
C PRO A 261 -43.41 -22.90 1.54
N GLN A 262 -43.97 -23.68 0.61
CA GLN A 262 -44.20 -23.23 -0.76
C GLN A 262 -45.13 -22.00 -0.78
N GLY A 263 -44.76 -20.98 -1.55
CA GLY A 263 -45.52 -19.73 -1.63
C GLY A 263 -45.38 -18.79 -0.41
N ALA A 264 -44.58 -19.13 0.61
CA ALA A 264 -44.33 -18.22 1.73
C ALA A 264 -43.70 -16.90 1.26
N ARG A 265 -44.24 -15.76 1.73
CA ARG A 265 -43.61 -14.44 1.50
C ARG A 265 -42.18 -14.50 2.03
N ARG A 266 -41.21 -14.13 1.21
CA ARG A 266 -39.80 -14.06 1.60
C ARG A 266 -39.44 -12.63 2.02
N GLY A 267 -38.52 -12.50 2.98
CA GLY A 267 -37.85 -11.24 3.27
C GLY A 267 -36.69 -11.00 2.30
N ARG A 268 -36.13 -9.78 2.33
CA ARG A 268 -35.03 -9.39 1.45
C ARG A 268 -33.75 -10.10 1.82
N LEU A 269 -32.93 -10.43 0.82
CA LEU A 269 -31.55 -10.90 1.01
C LEU A 269 -30.57 -9.73 0.86
N HIS A 270 -29.72 -9.52 1.85
CA HIS A 270 -28.61 -8.56 1.80
C HIS A 270 -27.31 -9.29 2.13
N LEU A 271 -26.39 -9.37 1.17
CA LEU A 271 -25.06 -9.95 1.37
C LEU A 271 -24.06 -8.81 1.61
N ILE A 272 -23.29 -8.88 2.69
CA ILE A 272 -22.33 -7.86 3.12
C ILE A 272 -20.97 -8.53 3.22
N GLY A 273 -19.98 -8.01 2.49
CA GLY A 273 -18.68 -8.65 2.38
C GLY A 273 -17.53 -7.67 2.53
N HIS A 274 -16.59 -7.98 3.42
CA HIS A 274 -15.35 -7.20 3.60
C HIS A 274 -14.18 -7.83 2.85
N SER A 275 -13.39 -7.03 2.13
CA SER A 275 -12.18 -7.50 1.42
C SER A 275 -12.53 -8.65 0.45
N LEU A 276 -11.84 -9.80 0.52
CA LEU A 276 -12.20 -11.03 -0.20
C LEU A 276 -13.67 -11.47 0.01
N GLY A 277 -14.26 -11.15 1.16
CA GLY A 277 -15.67 -11.37 1.48
C GLY A 277 -16.64 -10.63 0.55
N ALA A 278 -16.22 -9.52 -0.06
CA ALA A 278 -17.02 -8.79 -1.07
C ALA A 278 -17.21 -9.64 -2.33
N HIS A 279 -16.14 -10.28 -2.82
CA HIS A 279 -16.18 -11.16 -4.00
C HIS A 279 -16.90 -12.47 -3.70
N ILE A 280 -16.75 -13.01 -2.49
CA ILE A 280 -17.58 -14.12 -1.98
C ILE A 280 -19.07 -13.76 -2.03
N SER A 281 -19.43 -12.54 -1.63
CA SER A 281 -20.82 -12.05 -1.62
C SER A 281 -21.37 -11.84 -3.04
N GLY A 282 -20.56 -11.29 -3.97
CA GLY A 282 -20.90 -11.21 -5.39
C GLY A 282 -21.13 -12.60 -6.00
N ARG A 283 -20.18 -13.54 -5.83
CA ARG A 283 -20.31 -14.93 -6.31
C ARG A 283 -21.55 -15.62 -5.75
N ALA A 284 -21.84 -15.45 -4.45
CA ALA A 284 -23.04 -16.02 -3.85
C ALA A 284 -24.33 -15.46 -4.50
N ALA A 285 -24.41 -14.15 -4.71
CA ALA A 285 -25.52 -13.51 -5.39
C ALA A 285 -25.68 -14.00 -6.85
N PHE A 286 -24.57 -14.06 -7.62
CA PHE A 286 -24.53 -14.63 -8.97
C PHE A 286 -25.07 -16.06 -9.02
N VAL A 287 -24.55 -16.96 -8.19
CA VAL A 287 -24.94 -18.38 -8.20
C VAL A 287 -26.42 -18.57 -7.87
N ILE A 288 -26.97 -17.79 -6.93
CA ILE A 288 -28.41 -17.77 -6.65
C ILE A 288 -29.17 -17.22 -7.87
N LYS A 289 -28.74 -16.09 -8.46
CA LYS A 289 -29.33 -15.47 -9.67
C LYS A 289 -29.38 -16.43 -10.86
N GLN A 290 -28.39 -17.32 -11.03
CA GLN A 290 -28.42 -18.35 -12.08
C GLN A 290 -29.37 -19.51 -11.75
N ASN A 291 -29.36 -20.03 -10.51
CA ASN A 291 -30.28 -21.09 -10.07
C ASN A 291 -31.75 -20.68 -10.22
N GLU A 292 -32.09 -19.43 -9.89
CA GLU A 292 -33.46 -18.90 -10.02
C GLU A 292 -33.93 -18.71 -11.47
N LYS A 293 -33.01 -18.59 -12.45
CA LYS A 293 -33.39 -18.61 -13.87
C LYS A 293 -33.82 -20.00 -14.33
N GLN A 294 -33.26 -21.05 -13.70
CA GLN A 294 -33.45 -22.46 -14.02
C GLN A 294 -34.72 -23.02 -13.32
N ASP A 295 -34.83 -22.90 -12.00
CA ASP A 295 -36.04 -23.34 -11.25
C ASP A 295 -37.11 -22.25 -11.17
N ARG A 296 -37.82 -22.05 -12.28
CA ARG A 296 -39.03 -21.21 -12.32
C ARG A 296 -40.25 -21.86 -11.67
N SER A 297 -40.17 -23.12 -11.21
CA SER A 297 -41.32 -23.92 -10.80
C SER A 297 -41.76 -23.70 -9.35
N ARG A 298 -40.84 -23.28 -8.47
CA ARG A 298 -41.05 -23.24 -7.01
C ARG A 298 -41.45 -21.88 -6.41
N GLY A 299 -42.37 -21.19 -7.09
CA GLY A 299 -43.11 -20.05 -6.54
C GLY A 299 -42.23 -18.82 -6.26
N GLY A 300 -41.87 -18.10 -7.32
CA GLY A 300 -41.07 -16.87 -7.28
C GLY A 300 -39.61 -17.08 -6.91
N ALA A 301 -38.77 -16.09 -7.21
CA ALA A 301 -37.34 -16.12 -6.91
C ALA A 301 -37.00 -15.70 -5.47
N TRP A 302 -35.83 -16.08 -4.97
CA TRP A 302 -35.20 -15.56 -3.75
C TRP A 302 -33.75 -15.18 -4.01
N ILE A 303 -33.54 -14.25 -4.94
CA ILE A 303 -32.23 -13.66 -5.26
C ILE A 303 -31.73 -12.75 -4.13
N ALA A 304 -30.41 -12.53 -4.09
CA ALA A 304 -29.84 -11.38 -3.39
C ALA A 304 -30.53 -10.10 -3.89
N ASN A 305 -31.08 -9.28 -2.97
CA ASN A 305 -31.69 -8.00 -3.32
C ASN A 305 -30.67 -6.86 -3.25
N ARG A 306 -29.65 -7.00 -2.41
CA ARG A 306 -28.54 -6.07 -2.26
C ARG A 306 -27.24 -6.83 -1.99
N VAL A 307 -26.14 -6.38 -2.59
CA VAL A 307 -24.78 -6.73 -2.15
C VAL A 307 -24.05 -5.45 -1.73
N THR A 308 -23.41 -5.45 -0.56
CA THR A 308 -22.54 -4.36 -0.14
C THR A 308 -21.08 -4.81 -0.09
N GLY A 309 -20.24 -4.17 -0.89
CA GLY A 309 -18.79 -4.37 -0.91
C GLY A 309 -18.08 -3.42 0.05
N LEU A 310 -17.52 -3.95 1.13
CA LEU A 310 -16.76 -3.19 2.12
C LEU A 310 -15.27 -3.30 1.78
N ASP A 311 -14.75 -2.28 1.10
CA ASP A 311 -13.40 -2.19 0.52
C ASP A 311 -12.97 -3.49 -0.21
N PRO A 312 -13.61 -3.85 -1.35
CA PRO A 312 -13.38 -5.11 -2.06
C PRO A 312 -11.91 -5.29 -2.46
N ALA A 313 -11.36 -6.49 -2.31
CA ALA A 313 -9.91 -6.70 -2.39
C ALA A 313 -9.32 -6.52 -3.81
N GLN A 314 -8.22 -5.78 -3.92
CA GLN A 314 -7.54 -5.50 -5.19
C GLN A 314 -6.73 -6.66 -5.77
N PRO A 315 -5.81 -7.30 -5.03
CA PRO A 315 -4.96 -8.33 -5.62
C PRO A 315 -5.81 -9.52 -6.09
N CYS A 316 -5.56 -9.94 -7.32
CA CYS A 316 -6.24 -11.02 -8.05
C CYS A 316 -7.69 -10.77 -8.50
N PHE A 317 -8.25 -9.56 -8.30
CA PHE A 317 -9.60 -9.18 -8.77
C PHE A 317 -9.63 -7.98 -9.74
N GLN A 318 -8.48 -7.48 -10.18
CA GLN A 318 -8.37 -6.45 -11.22
C GLN A 318 -8.79 -6.93 -12.64
N SER A 319 -9.12 -8.21 -12.82
CA SER A 319 -9.54 -8.76 -14.11
C SER A 319 -10.88 -8.14 -14.58
N LYS A 320 -11.14 -8.21 -15.89
CA LYS A 320 -12.46 -7.85 -16.46
C LYS A 320 -13.45 -9.01 -16.50
N ASP A 321 -13.09 -10.17 -15.95
CA ASP A 321 -13.96 -11.34 -15.89
C ASP A 321 -15.02 -11.15 -14.78
N PRO A 322 -16.32 -11.06 -15.13
CA PRO A 322 -17.38 -10.85 -14.15
C PRO A 322 -17.69 -12.09 -13.31
N GLU A 323 -17.20 -13.30 -13.65
CA GLU A 323 -17.38 -14.48 -12.80
C GLU A 323 -16.42 -14.53 -11.61
N LEU A 324 -15.35 -13.72 -11.63
CA LEU A 324 -14.29 -13.71 -10.62
C LEU A 324 -14.42 -12.60 -9.57
N LYS A 325 -14.95 -11.42 -9.94
CA LYS A 325 -15.05 -10.26 -9.04
C LYS A 325 -16.50 -9.86 -8.74
N LEU A 326 -16.65 -8.90 -7.81
CA LEU A 326 -17.95 -8.30 -7.50
C LEU A 326 -18.31 -7.31 -8.61
N THR A 327 -19.53 -7.36 -9.11
CA THR A 327 -20.02 -6.50 -10.20
C THR A 327 -21.39 -5.90 -9.88
N PRO A 328 -21.82 -4.80 -10.54
CA PRO A 328 -23.17 -4.27 -10.38
C PRO A 328 -24.25 -5.29 -10.77
N ASP A 329 -23.92 -6.21 -11.67
CA ASP A 329 -24.85 -7.23 -12.18
C ASP A 329 -25.16 -8.34 -11.14
N ASP A 330 -24.43 -8.46 -10.04
CA ASP A 330 -24.65 -9.57 -9.10
C ASP A 330 -26.01 -9.52 -8.39
N ALA A 331 -26.54 -8.32 -8.13
CA ALA A 331 -27.83 -8.10 -7.48
C ALA A 331 -28.60 -6.88 -8.07
N PRO A 332 -29.91 -6.75 -7.81
CA PRO A 332 -30.71 -5.58 -8.25
C PRO A 332 -30.26 -4.24 -7.68
N TYR A 333 -29.37 -4.24 -6.68
CA TYR A 333 -28.66 -3.08 -6.19
C TYR A 333 -27.32 -3.55 -5.59
N VAL A 334 -26.25 -2.82 -5.85
CA VAL A 334 -24.89 -3.11 -5.37
C VAL A 334 -24.26 -1.80 -4.97
N ASP A 335 -23.75 -1.73 -3.74
CA ASP A 335 -23.15 -0.51 -3.19
C ASP A 335 -21.80 -0.78 -2.51
N ILE A 336 -20.85 0.14 -2.68
CA ILE A 336 -19.44 -0.09 -2.35
C ILE A 336 -18.94 1.02 -1.42
N ILE A 337 -18.15 0.66 -0.41
CA ILE A 337 -17.47 1.61 0.49
C ILE A 337 -15.96 1.38 0.34
N HIS A 338 -15.30 2.24 -0.42
CA HIS A 338 -13.85 2.21 -0.65
C HIS A 338 -13.13 3.00 0.46
N THR A 339 -12.24 2.36 1.19
CA THR A 339 -11.46 3.01 2.28
C THR A 339 -9.95 2.85 2.15
N ASN A 340 -9.44 1.89 1.38
CA ASN A 340 -8.02 1.74 1.06
C ASN A 340 -7.76 1.47 -0.44
N ALA A 341 -8.48 2.17 -1.30
CA ALA A 341 -8.41 2.17 -2.76
C ALA A 341 -7.19 2.92 -3.36
N ARG A 342 -5.99 2.69 -2.80
CA ARG A 342 -4.73 3.07 -3.45
C ARG A 342 -4.35 2.02 -4.52
N THR A 343 -3.32 2.26 -5.33
CA THR A 343 -2.70 1.16 -6.09
C THR A 343 -1.92 0.25 -5.16
N LEU A 344 -1.76 -1.03 -5.54
CA LEU A 344 -1.08 -2.02 -4.71
C LEU A 344 0.38 -1.65 -4.36
N LEU A 345 1.07 -0.93 -5.26
CA LEU A 345 2.41 -0.37 -5.05
C LEU A 345 2.48 0.64 -3.89
N PHE A 346 1.35 1.24 -3.49
CA PHE A 346 1.22 2.15 -2.35
C PHE A 346 0.36 1.55 -1.23
N PHE A 347 0.43 0.22 -1.06
CA PHE A 347 -0.30 -0.56 -0.06
C PHE A 347 -1.83 -0.35 -0.13
N GLY A 348 -2.38 -0.26 -1.33
CA GLY A 348 -3.82 -0.29 -1.57
C GLY A 348 -4.36 -1.71 -1.59
N LEU A 349 -5.05 -2.10 -0.52
CA LEU A 349 -5.71 -3.39 -0.39
C LEU A 349 -7.09 -3.42 -1.08
N GLY A 350 -7.75 -2.27 -1.22
CA GLY A 350 -9.04 -2.13 -1.89
C GLY A 350 -8.93 -1.85 -3.40
N LEU A 351 -9.89 -2.34 -4.19
CA LEU A 351 -10.06 -1.97 -5.59
C LEU A 351 -10.43 -0.50 -5.71
N SER A 352 -9.85 0.17 -6.70
CA SER A 352 -10.09 1.60 -6.96
C SER A 352 -11.05 1.88 -8.11
N GLU A 353 -11.45 0.90 -8.93
CA GLU A 353 -12.48 1.09 -9.96
C GLU A 353 -13.88 1.22 -9.34
N GLN A 354 -14.87 1.67 -10.12
CA GLN A 354 -16.28 1.61 -9.69
C GLN A 354 -16.79 0.17 -9.88
N LEU A 355 -17.43 -0.40 -8.85
CA LEU A 355 -17.89 -1.80 -8.80
C LEU A 355 -19.39 -1.95 -8.50
N GLY A 356 -20.08 -0.88 -8.09
CA GLY A 356 -21.52 -0.87 -7.81
C GLY A 356 -22.32 0.12 -8.67
N PHE A 357 -23.59 0.25 -8.33
CA PHE A 357 -24.45 1.34 -8.79
C PHE A 357 -24.19 2.64 -8.02
N THR A 358 -23.75 2.52 -6.76
CA THR A 358 -23.35 3.66 -5.91
C THR A 358 -22.08 3.32 -5.14
N ASP A 359 -21.03 4.09 -5.37
CA ASP A 359 -19.70 3.80 -4.86
C ASP A 359 -19.20 4.99 -4.03
N PHE A 360 -19.06 4.76 -2.74
CA PHE A 360 -18.69 5.76 -1.75
C PHE A 360 -17.19 5.69 -1.48
N TYR A 361 -16.54 6.85 -1.54
CA TYR A 361 -15.11 7.03 -1.33
C TYR A 361 -14.89 7.96 -0.12
N PRO A 362 -15.14 7.49 1.12
CA PRO A 362 -14.89 8.27 2.32
C PRO A 362 -13.45 8.82 2.37
N ASN A 363 -13.32 10.13 2.54
CA ASN A 363 -12.06 10.88 2.50
C ASN A 363 -11.24 10.64 1.21
N GLY A 364 -11.93 10.45 0.08
CA GLY A 364 -11.31 10.12 -1.21
C GLY A 364 -10.90 8.64 -1.34
N GLY A 365 -11.24 7.81 -0.34
CA GLY A 365 -11.19 6.35 -0.37
C GLY A 365 -9.81 5.70 -0.28
N LYS A 366 -8.71 6.45 -0.11
CA LYS A 366 -7.33 5.93 -0.17
C LYS A 366 -6.73 5.57 1.19
N ALA A 367 -6.93 6.44 2.17
CA ALA A 367 -6.57 6.25 3.57
C ALA A 367 -7.51 7.08 4.44
N GLN A 368 -7.57 6.73 5.73
CA GLN A 368 -8.62 7.22 6.62
C GLN A 368 -8.04 7.93 7.85
N PRO A 369 -8.69 9.00 8.35
CA PRO A 369 -8.34 9.64 9.62
C PRO A 369 -8.21 8.64 10.77
N GLY A 370 -7.31 8.91 11.71
CA GLY A 370 -7.00 8.02 12.84
C GLY A 370 -6.20 6.75 12.51
N CYS A 371 -5.86 6.49 11.24
CA CYS A 371 -5.06 5.30 10.85
C CYS A 371 -3.55 5.56 10.68
N VAL A 372 -3.09 6.81 10.77
CA VAL A 372 -1.72 7.22 10.44
C VAL A 372 -0.75 7.08 11.63
N ASP A 373 -1.27 7.17 12.86
CA ASP A 373 -0.48 7.30 14.10
C ASP A 373 -0.39 5.99 14.93
N ILE A 374 -0.19 4.85 14.27
CA ILE A 374 -0.15 3.53 14.95
C ILE A 374 1.30 3.10 15.21
N ASP A 375 1.94 3.69 16.23
CA ASP A 375 3.25 3.22 16.72
C ASP A 375 3.12 1.87 17.42
N THR A 376 3.74 0.84 16.84
CA THR A 376 3.90 -0.47 17.46
C THR A 376 5.33 -0.98 17.26
N GLY A 377 6.13 -0.93 18.32
CA GLY A 377 7.55 -1.30 18.29
C GLY A 377 7.85 -2.76 17.89
N PHE A 378 6.83 -3.61 17.79
CA PHE A 378 6.93 -5.03 17.45
C PHE A 378 7.44 -5.29 16.02
N TRP A 379 7.13 -4.41 15.07
CA TRP A 379 7.41 -4.64 13.64
C TRP A 379 8.65 -3.90 13.09
N LYS A 380 9.49 -3.30 13.95
CA LYS A 380 10.72 -2.57 13.56
C LYS A 380 11.82 -3.41 12.86
N SER A 381 11.59 -4.70 12.62
CA SER A 381 12.55 -5.64 12.01
C SER A 381 12.19 -6.06 10.56
N LEU A 382 11.17 -5.47 9.94
CA LEU A 382 10.82 -5.73 8.53
C LEU A 382 11.53 -4.76 7.57
N LEU A 383 11.83 -5.24 6.36
CA LEU A 383 12.35 -4.44 5.24
C LEU A 383 11.31 -3.49 4.63
N ILE A 384 10.06 -3.52 5.12
CA ILE A 384 8.97 -2.63 4.75
C ILE A 384 8.59 -1.82 6.01
N PRO A 385 8.47 -0.48 5.94
CA PRO A 385 8.11 0.34 7.10
C PRO A 385 6.71 -0.02 7.60
N ALA A 386 6.66 -0.61 8.78
CA ALA A 386 5.47 -1.28 9.31
C ALA A 386 4.24 -0.37 9.49
N ASN A 387 4.46 0.93 9.71
CA ASN A 387 3.39 1.93 9.78
C ASN A 387 2.59 2.01 8.48
N LEU A 388 3.18 1.78 7.30
CA LEU A 388 2.42 1.77 6.04
C LEU A 388 1.50 0.55 5.92
N ILE A 389 1.98 -0.62 6.35
CA ILE A 389 1.17 -1.85 6.40
C ILE A 389 0.02 -1.67 7.41
N GLN A 390 0.30 -1.04 8.55
CA GLN A 390 -0.66 -0.84 9.63
C GLN A 390 -1.70 0.25 9.30
N GLU A 391 -1.31 1.31 8.61
CA GLU A 391 -2.20 2.33 8.03
C GLU A 391 -3.13 1.71 6.99
N ALA A 392 -2.59 0.84 6.11
CA ALA A 392 -3.36 0.11 5.10
C ALA A 392 -4.39 -0.83 5.73
N ILE A 393 -3.99 -1.67 6.70
CA ILE A 393 -4.92 -2.57 7.44
C ILE A 393 -6.00 -1.77 8.17
N CYS A 394 -5.63 -0.68 8.85
CA CYS A 394 -6.59 0.18 9.54
C CYS A 394 -7.59 0.82 8.56
N SER A 395 -7.09 1.39 7.45
CA SER A 395 -7.91 2.02 6.43
C SER A 395 -8.80 1.00 5.73
N HIS A 396 -8.29 -0.20 5.41
CA HIS A 396 -9.05 -1.29 4.82
C HIS A 396 -10.21 -1.75 5.74
N GLY A 397 -9.98 -1.76 7.06
CA GLY A 397 -11.00 -2.08 8.07
C GLY A 397 -11.98 -0.94 8.42
N ARG A 398 -11.77 0.29 7.93
CA ARG A 398 -12.71 1.40 8.19
C ARG A 398 -14.05 1.22 7.47
N SER A 399 -14.09 0.54 6.32
CA SER A 399 -15.32 0.28 5.56
C SER A 399 -16.38 -0.44 6.39
N TYR A 400 -16.02 -1.51 7.10
CA TYR A 400 -16.95 -2.21 7.99
C TYR A 400 -17.30 -1.40 9.26
N LYS A 401 -16.40 -0.52 9.74
CA LYS A 401 -16.69 0.38 10.86
C LYS A 401 -17.75 1.41 10.47
N TYR A 402 -17.57 2.12 9.36
CA TYR A 402 -18.55 3.10 8.88
C TYR A 402 -19.89 2.43 8.52
N PHE A 403 -19.88 1.23 7.92
CA PHE A 403 -21.12 0.49 7.66
C PHE A 403 -21.85 0.09 8.96
N THR A 404 -21.12 -0.42 9.97
CA THR A 404 -21.70 -0.74 11.29
C THR A 404 -22.29 0.50 11.94
N GLU A 405 -21.53 1.60 11.98
CA GLU A 405 -21.98 2.85 12.58
C GLU A 405 -23.18 3.46 11.82
N SER A 406 -23.29 3.29 10.50
CA SER A 406 -24.49 3.70 9.75
C SER A 406 -25.76 2.98 10.24
N ILE A 407 -25.64 1.72 10.67
CA ILE A 407 -26.76 0.95 11.24
C ILE A 407 -27.14 1.50 12.62
N ASP A 408 -26.17 1.74 13.49
CA ASP A 408 -26.43 2.32 14.82
C ASP A 408 -26.97 3.76 14.72
N ASN A 409 -26.44 4.57 13.81
CA ASN A 409 -26.93 5.91 13.53
C ASN A 409 -28.38 5.90 13.01
N ALA A 410 -28.72 4.93 12.15
CA ALA A 410 -30.08 4.70 11.68
C ALA A 410 -31.06 4.20 12.76
N VAL A 411 -30.57 3.67 13.88
CA VAL A 411 -31.38 3.35 15.07
C VAL A 411 -31.54 4.57 15.99
N ASN A 412 -30.45 5.30 16.22
CA ASN A 412 -30.39 6.38 17.20
C ASN A 412 -30.83 7.75 16.65
N ASN A 413 -30.95 7.88 15.33
CA ASN A 413 -31.21 9.14 14.62
C ASN A 413 -30.20 10.26 15.02
N SER A 414 -28.93 9.87 15.13
CA SER A 414 -27.82 10.74 15.54
C SER A 414 -27.31 11.63 14.40
N CYS A 415 -27.04 11.03 13.25
CA CYS A 415 -26.43 11.66 12.07
C CYS A 415 -26.54 10.75 10.83
N SER A 416 -26.12 11.25 9.67
CA SER A 416 -26.05 10.49 8.40
C SER A 416 -24.69 10.69 7.73
N PHE A 417 -24.17 9.65 7.08
CA PHE A 417 -22.98 9.74 6.22
C PHE A 417 -23.37 10.26 4.84
N VAL A 418 -23.55 11.58 4.70
CA VAL A 418 -24.04 12.19 3.45
C VAL A 418 -22.99 12.06 2.33
N GLY A 419 -23.35 11.41 1.22
CA GLY A 419 -22.48 11.26 0.05
C GLY A 419 -22.66 12.38 -0.97
N HIS A 420 -21.56 13.05 -1.32
CA HIS A 420 -21.54 14.19 -2.23
C HIS A 420 -21.05 13.75 -3.61
N ARG A 421 -21.80 14.07 -4.68
CA ARG A 421 -21.54 13.47 -6.00
C ARG A 421 -20.18 13.89 -6.54
N TRP A 422 -19.34 12.92 -6.90
CA TRP A 422 -17.92 13.13 -7.12
C TRP A 422 -17.48 12.57 -8.48
N ASN A 423 -16.81 13.41 -9.28
CA ASN A 423 -16.20 13.02 -10.56
C ASN A 423 -14.86 12.27 -10.38
N ARG A 424 -14.44 12.02 -9.13
CA ARG A 424 -13.17 11.39 -8.74
C ARG A 424 -11.92 12.22 -9.06
N LEU A 425 -12.08 13.51 -9.36
CA LEU A 425 -11.03 14.51 -9.41
C LEU A 425 -11.14 15.41 -8.17
N TYR A 426 -10.04 16.03 -7.73
CA TYR A 426 -10.03 16.84 -6.51
C TYR A 426 -10.32 18.33 -6.77
N GLU A 427 -11.06 18.60 -7.85
CA GLU A 427 -11.51 19.93 -8.26
C GLU A 427 -12.51 20.51 -7.24
N ASN A 428 -12.44 21.83 -7.00
CA ASN A 428 -13.37 22.57 -6.13
C ASN A 428 -13.50 21.96 -4.72
N LEU A 429 -12.37 21.63 -4.09
CA LEU A 429 -12.24 20.93 -2.81
C LEU A 429 -13.19 21.37 -1.69
N GLU A 430 -13.45 22.68 -1.53
CA GLU A 430 -14.40 23.20 -0.53
C GLU A 430 -15.82 22.63 -0.73
N ASN A 431 -16.27 22.45 -1.98
CA ASN A 431 -17.57 21.86 -2.32
C ASN A 431 -17.65 20.34 -2.05
N LEU A 432 -16.53 19.67 -1.78
CA LEU A 432 -16.52 18.25 -1.36
C LEU A 432 -16.60 18.09 0.16
N ILE A 433 -16.29 19.14 0.92
CA ILE A 433 -16.19 19.12 2.39
C ILE A 433 -17.31 19.94 3.06
N HIS A 434 -17.82 20.98 2.39
CA HIS A 434 -18.87 21.88 2.87
C HIS A 434 -20.16 21.98 1.99
N PRO A 435 -20.56 20.99 1.16
CA PRO A 435 -21.74 21.16 0.32
C PRO A 435 -23.04 21.17 1.14
N THR A 436 -23.85 22.22 0.94
CA THR A 436 -25.24 22.26 1.40
C THR A 436 -26.08 21.31 0.54
N CYS A 437 -26.16 20.04 0.94
CA CYS A 437 -27.00 19.10 0.21
C CYS A 437 -28.50 19.31 0.47
N SER A 438 -29.33 18.94 -0.49
CA SER A 438 -30.77 18.77 -0.31
C SER A 438 -31.12 17.28 -0.33
N ASP A 439 -32.01 16.84 0.55
CA ASP A 439 -32.23 15.41 0.89
C ASP A 439 -32.58 14.50 -0.31
N ALA A 440 -33.05 15.06 -1.42
CA ALA A 440 -33.34 14.31 -2.65
C ALA A 440 -32.09 13.98 -3.50
N SER A 441 -30.93 14.58 -3.20
CA SER A 441 -29.77 14.67 -4.11
C SER A 441 -28.45 14.10 -3.57
N CYS A 442 -28.41 13.64 -2.31
CA CYS A 442 -27.27 12.92 -1.75
C CYS A 442 -27.70 11.54 -1.25
N PRO A 443 -27.12 10.43 -1.72
CA PRO A 443 -27.27 9.14 -1.09
C PRO A 443 -26.53 9.10 0.26
N GLU A 444 -27.09 8.39 1.23
CA GLU A 444 -26.40 8.13 2.51
C GLU A 444 -25.49 6.89 2.36
N MET A 445 -24.21 7.01 2.74
CA MET A 445 -23.29 5.86 2.76
C MET A 445 -23.68 4.87 3.86
N GLY A 446 -23.77 3.59 3.51
CA GLY A 446 -24.07 2.52 4.46
C GLY A 446 -25.50 2.02 4.37
N ILE A 447 -26.14 1.72 5.50
CA ILE A 447 -27.39 0.94 5.53
C ILE A 447 -28.53 1.56 4.71
N HIS A 448 -28.60 2.90 4.59
CA HIS A 448 -29.68 3.61 3.89
C HIS A 448 -29.40 4.01 2.45
N SER A 449 -28.24 3.67 1.87
CA SER A 449 -27.86 3.99 0.48
C SER A 449 -28.91 3.63 -0.58
N ILE A 450 -29.59 2.50 -0.39
CA ILE A 450 -30.67 2.02 -1.27
C ILE A 450 -31.91 2.94 -1.34
N LYS A 451 -32.10 3.89 -0.39
CA LYS A 451 -33.27 4.79 -0.37
C LYS A 451 -33.36 5.69 -1.61
N THR A 452 -32.22 6.01 -2.21
CA THR A 452 -32.06 7.02 -3.28
C THR A 452 -31.75 6.40 -4.65
N TYR A 453 -31.85 5.07 -4.77
CA TYR A 453 -31.61 4.30 -5.98
C TYR A 453 -32.93 4.03 -6.74
N PRO A 454 -32.99 4.16 -8.09
CA PRO A 454 -31.88 4.42 -9.03
C PRO A 454 -31.62 5.91 -9.36
N GLN A 455 -32.21 6.86 -8.64
CA GLN A 455 -32.10 8.29 -8.98
C GLN A 455 -30.69 8.87 -8.78
N ASN A 456 -29.92 8.32 -7.83
CA ASN A 456 -28.61 8.83 -7.43
C ASN A 456 -27.48 7.82 -7.66
N GLU A 457 -27.35 7.25 -8.87
CA GLU A 457 -26.23 6.37 -9.24
C GLU A 457 -24.89 7.12 -9.45
N GLY A 458 -23.76 6.43 -9.26
CA GLY A 458 -22.41 6.93 -9.54
C GLY A 458 -21.45 6.92 -8.33
N SER A 459 -20.35 7.67 -8.46
CA SER A 459 -19.34 7.83 -7.40
C SER A 459 -19.65 9.01 -6.48
N TYR A 460 -19.41 8.82 -5.17
CA TYR A 460 -19.69 9.80 -4.12
C TYR A 460 -18.51 9.95 -3.17
N PHE A 461 -18.13 11.19 -2.87
CA PHE A 461 -17.18 11.54 -1.81
C PHE A 461 -17.93 11.62 -0.47
N VAL A 462 -17.32 11.17 0.62
CA VAL A 462 -17.93 11.23 1.97
C VAL A 462 -16.90 11.76 2.99
N PRO A 463 -17.01 13.00 3.47
CA PRO A 463 -16.11 13.46 4.53
C PRO A 463 -16.45 12.74 5.84
N THR A 464 -15.44 12.17 6.52
CA THR A 464 -15.61 11.49 7.82
C THR A 464 -14.44 11.76 8.77
N GLY A 465 -14.72 11.86 10.08
CA GLY A 465 -13.72 12.16 11.12
C GLY A 465 -12.85 10.97 11.54
N ASP A 466 -11.91 11.22 12.44
CA ASP A 466 -11.05 10.18 13.05
C ASP A 466 -11.74 9.35 14.15
N ASP A 467 -12.57 9.98 14.98
CA ASP A 467 -13.28 9.37 16.10
C ASP A 467 -14.75 9.05 15.77
N SER A 468 -15.34 8.11 16.54
CA SER A 468 -16.77 7.80 16.48
C SER A 468 -17.60 8.81 17.28
N PRO A 469 -18.75 9.29 16.78
CA PRO A 469 -19.35 8.94 15.48
C PRO A 469 -18.68 9.70 14.32
N HIS A 470 -18.19 8.96 13.33
CA HIS A 470 -17.32 9.46 12.26
C HIS A 470 -18.05 10.35 11.25
N CYS A 471 -19.38 10.39 11.32
CA CYS A 471 -20.22 11.36 10.62
C CYS A 471 -20.03 12.81 11.13
N HIS A 472 -19.50 13.00 12.34
CA HIS A 472 -19.28 14.33 12.93
C HIS A 472 -17.87 14.83 12.61
N LEU A 473 -17.80 15.91 11.82
CA LEU A 473 -16.55 16.50 11.36
C LEU A 473 -16.10 17.64 12.27
N LYS A 474 -15.02 17.42 13.03
CA LYS A 474 -14.28 18.49 13.70
C LYS A 474 -13.60 19.37 12.63
N ASP A 475 -13.29 20.61 12.93
CA ASP A 475 -12.55 21.47 11.98
C ASP A 475 -11.14 20.90 11.68
N THR A 476 -10.52 20.25 12.66
CA THR A 476 -9.27 19.48 12.48
C THR A 476 -9.40 18.29 11.54
N ASP A 477 -10.59 17.68 11.42
CA ASP A 477 -10.82 16.62 10.43
C ASP A 477 -10.88 17.22 9.02
N LYS A 478 -11.58 18.36 8.87
CA LYS A 478 -11.68 19.09 7.59
C LYS A 478 -10.31 19.52 7.10
N GLU A 479 -9.48 20.10 7.97
CA GLU A 479 -8.08 20.45 7.67
C GLU A 479 -7.24 19.23 7.25
N ARG A 480 -7.41 18.09 7.94
CA ARG A 480 -6.72 16.83 7.62
C ARG A 480 -7.16 16.29 6.26
N ILE A 481 -8.47 16.32 5.97
CA ILE A 481 -9.06 15.90 4.70
C ILE A 481 -8.56 16.79 3.55
N VAL A 482 -8.58 18.12 3.71
CA VAL A 482 -7.99 19.08 2.75
C VAL A 482 -6.54 18.70 2.46
N LYS A 483 -5.70 18.58 3.51
CA LYS A 483 -4.27 18.27 3.37
C LYS A 483 -4.01 16.94 2.68
N GLN A 484 -4.78 15.89 3.01
CA GLN A 484 -4.68 14.59 2.35
C GLN A 484 -5.00 14.72 0.85
N ILE A 485 -6.10 15.41 0.53
CA ILE A 485 -6.57 15.60 -0.85
C ILE A 485 -5.59 16.43 -1.69
N THR A 486 -5.03 17.51 -1.15
CA THR A 486 -4.01 18.30 -1.86
C THR A 486 -2.77 17.46 -2.19
N ASN A 487 -2.31 16.61 -1.26
CA ASN A 487 -1.19 15.69 -1.52
C ASN A 487 -1.56 14.63 -2.59
N ASP A 488 -2.77 14.10 -2.51
CA ASP A 488 -3.29 13.14 -3.49
C ASP A 488 -3.41 13.72 -4.90
N ASP A 489 -3.81 14.99 -5.04
CA ASP A 489 -3.90 15.67 -6.33
C ASP A 489 -2.52 16.04 -6.90
N ILE A 490 -1.60 16.54 -6.06
CA ILE A 490 -0.19 16.74 -6.45
C ILE A 490 0.42 15.42 -6.94
N SER A 491 0.09 14.29 -6.32
CA SER A 491 0.55 12.97 -6.79
C SER A 491 0.02 12.64 -8.19
N ASN A 492 -1.27 12.90 -8.46
CA ASN A 492 -1.89 12.72 -9.78
C ASN A 492 -1.26 13.63 -10.84
N LEU A 493 -1.09 14.93 -10.54
CA LEU A 493 -0.47 15.91 -11.44
C LEU A 493 0.99 15.53 -11.75
N SER A 494 1.76 15.07 -10.76
CA SER A 494 3.14 14.61 -10.96
C SER A 494 3.23 13.33 -11.81
N ARG A 495 2.19 12.49 -11.80
CA ARG A 495 2.06 11.31 -12.67
C ARG A 495 1.71 11.73 -14.10
N LEU A 496 0.69 12.58 -14.28
CA LEU A 496 0.29 13.10 -15.58
C LEU A 496 1.44 13.86 -16.27
N ALA A 497 2.22 14.65 -15.52
CA ALA A 497 3.42 15.30 -16.04
C ALA A 497 4.47 14.30 -16.56
N LYS A 498 4.67 13.17 -15.89
CA LYS A 498 5.58 12.09 -16.34
C LYS A 498 5.03 11.29 -17.52
N GLU A 499 3.71 11.23 -17.68
CA GLU A 499 3.03 10.57 -18.81
C GLU A 499 2.96 11.48 -20.06
N LEU A 500 3.01 12.82 -19.88
CA LEU A 500 2.95 13.82 -20.95
C LEU A 500 4.32 14.35 -21.40
N LEU A 501 5.38 14.18 -20.61
CA LEU A 501 6.74 14.51 -21.04
C LEU A 501 7.22 13.51 -22.10
N PRO A 502 7.70 13.94 -23.28
CA PRO A 502 8.29 13.04 -24.26
C PRO A 502 9.56 12.39 -23.67
N LYS A 503 9.74 11.09 -23.94
CA LYS A 503 10.95 10.35 -23.57
C LYS A 503 12.12 10.80 -24.46
N GLY A 504 12.83 11.84 -24.03
CA GLY A 504 14.13 12.26 -24.58
C GLY A 504 15.28 11.43 -24.02
#